data_AF-A0A673XPM7-F1
#
_entry.id   AF-A0A673XPM7-F1
#
_cell.length_a   1.000
_cell.length_b   1.000
_cell.length_c   1.000
_cell.angle_alpha   90.00
_cell.angle_beta   90.00
_cell.angle_gamma   90.00
#
_symmetry.space_group_name_H-M   'P 1'
#
loop_
_entity.id
_entity.type
_entity.pdbx_description
1 polymer ?
#
loop_
_entity_poly.entity_id
_entity_poly.type
_entity_poly.pdbx_seq_one_letter_code
_entity_poly.pdbx_strand_id
1 'polypeptide(L)'
;MSANEVEVTTCGGSCGTYAMYSLEANMMERSCTCCREVSTTKKKVEMICPDGSKFNHSYIHINKCGCQRTECVTPEATQVTRSRRRRR
;
A
#
# COMPACT_ATOMS: atom_id res chain seq x y z
N MET A 1 -11.37 -4.77 23.95
CA MET A 1 -9.94 -5.12 24.10
C MET A 1 -9.75 -6.55 23.66
N SER A 2 -8.56 -6.96 23.20
CA SER A 2 -8.32 -8.39 22.98
C SER A 2 -8.29 -9.11 24.32
N ALA A 3 -8.73 -10.37 24.34
CA ALA A 3 -8.65 -11.22 25.52
C ALA A 3 -7.19 -11.51 25.94
N ASN A 4 -6.25 -11.50 24.99
CA ASN A 4 -4.82 -11.76 25.21
C ASN A 4 -3.97 -10.78 24.38
N GLU A 5 -2.65 -10.74 24.60
CA GLU A 5 -1.74 -10.01 23.74
C GLU A 5 -1.74 -10.57 22.32
N VAL A 6 -1.70 -9.69 21.31
CA VAL A 6 -1.77 -10.05 19.90
C VAL A 6 -0.59 -9.46 19.16
N GLU A 7 0.16 -10.32 18.49
CA GLU A 7 1.24 -9.88 17.61
C GLU A 7 0.70 -9.29 16.31
N VAL A 8 0.97 -8.01 16.08
CA VAL A 8 0.60 -7.29 14.85
C VAL A 8 1.86 -6.92 14.09
N THR A 9 1.90 -7.32 12.82
CA THR A 9 3.04 -7.16 11.92
C THR A 9 2.83 -6.03 10.93
N THR A 10 3.91 -5.34 10.54
CA THR A 10 3.88 -4.27 9.54
C THR A 10 5.01 -4.44 8.52
N CYS A 11 4.82 -3.93 7.30
CA CYS A 11 5.90 -3.80 6.32
C CYS A 11 6.44 -2.37 6.32
N GLY A 12 7.75 -2.24 6.52
CA GLY A 12 8.47 -0.97 6.43
C GLY A 12 9.88 -1.18 5.86
N GLY A 13 10.34 -0.24 5.06
CA GLY A 13 11.68 -0.29 4.46
C GLY A 13 11.77 0.42 3.12
N SER A 14 13.01 0.56 2.63
CA SER A 14 13.31 1.18 1.33
C SER A 14 13.36 0.13 0.23
N CYS A 15 12.75 0.45 -0.92
CA CYS A 15 12.81 -0.36 -2.14
C CYS A 15 13.43 0.46 -3.28
N GLY A 16 14.05 -0.23 -4.23
CA GLY A 16 14.64 0.41 -5.41
C GLY A 16 13.60 1.10 -6.28
N THR A 17 13.84 2.37 -6.60
CA THR A 17 13.03 3.19 -7.50
C THR A 17 13.96 3.97 -8.41
N TYR A 18 13.55 4.29 -9.63
CA TYR A 18 14.33 5.15 -10.54
C TYR A 18 13.44 6.08 -11.35
N ALA A 19 14.03 7.18 -11.80
CA ALA A 19 13.48 8.08 -12.80
C ALA A 19 14.63 8.55 -13.69
N MET A 20 14.64 8.16 -14.96
CA MET A 20 15.72 8.43 -15.90
C MET A 20 15.16 8.80 -17.27
N TYR A 21 15.80 9.74 -17.97
CA TYR A 21 15.40 10.10 -19.32
C TYR A 21 15.84 9.01 -20.31
N SER A 22 14.88 8.42 -21.02
CA SER A 22 15.13 7.44 -22.07
C SER A 22 15.20 8.16 -23.42
N LEU A 23 16.36 8.08 -24.08
CA LEU A 23 16.55 8.63 -25.43
C LEU A 23 15.70 7.90 -26.46
N GLU A 24 15.59 6.57 -26.33
CA GLU A 24 14.81 5.72 -27.24
C GLU A 24 13.32 6.06 -27.18
N ALA A 25 12.78 6.27 -25.97
CA ALA A 25 11.39 6.67 -25.78
C ALA A 25 11.18 8.19 -25.88
N ASN A 26 12.26 8.98 -25.96
CA ASN A 26 12.26 10.45 -25.91
C ASN A 26 11.46 11.02 -24.72
N MET A 27 11.47 10.33 -23.58
CA MET A 27 10.66 10.68 -22.39
C MET A 27 11.29 10.20 -21.09
N MET A 28 10.79 10.72 -19.95
CA MET A 28 11.22 10.30 -18.62
C MET A 28 10.59 8.94 -18.24
N GLU A 29 11.42 7.90 -18.18
CA GLU A 29 11.04 6.56 -17.71
C GLU A 29 11.16 6.49 -16.19
N ARG A 30 10.21 5.82 -15.54
CA ARG A 30 10.16 5.70 -14.08
C ARG A 30 9.77 4.29 -13.69
N SER A 31 10.40 3.78 -12.63
CA SER A 31 9.94 2.57 -11.95
C SER A 31 9.80 2.87 -10.47
N CYS A 32 8.57 2.78 -9.97
CA CYS A 32 8.28 2.91 -8.55
C CYS A 32 8.06 1.54 -7.92
N THR A 33 8.59 1.36 -6.72
CA THR A 33 8.47 0.12 -5.95
C THR A 33 8.21 0.47 -4.49
N CYS A 34 7.28 -0.23 -3.84
CA CYS A 34 6.98 -0.07 -2.42
C CYS A 34 7.19 -1.39 -1.65
N CYS A 35 7.60 -1.29 -0.39
CA CYS A 35 7.64 -2.43 0.52
C CYS A 35 6.20 -2.77 0.94
N ARG A 36 5.71 -3.94 0.52
CA ARG A 36 4.33 -4.41 0.76
C ARG A 36 4.32 -5.89 1.15
N GLU A 37 3.19 -6.32 1.70
CA GLU A 37 2.93 -7.71 2.06
C GLU A 37 2.95 -8.61 0.83
N VAL A 38 3.83 -9.61 0.83
CA VAL A 38 3.95 -10.63 -0.22
C VAL A 38 3.21 -11.90 0.17
N SER A 39 3.12 -12.18 1.47
CA SER A 39 2.36 -13.30 2.02
C SER A 39 1.66 -12.88 3.30
N THR A 40 0.40 -13.28 3.42
CA THR A 40 -0.44 -12.98 4.56
C THR A 40 -1.24 -14.20 4.99
N THR A 41 -1.59 -14.25 6.27
CA THR A 41 -2.53 -15.24 6.82
C THR A 41 -3.62 -14.51 7.61
N LYS A 42 -4.86 -14.99 7.49
CA LYS A 42 -5.97 -14.48 8.31
C LYS A 42 -5.91 -15.12 9.69
N LYS A 43 -5.68 -14.32 10.73
CA LYS A 43 -5.70 -14.75 12.13
C LYS A 43 -7.02 -14.30 12.79
N LYS A 44 -7.50 -15.08 13.75
CA LYS A 44 -8.70 -14.78 14.53
C LYS A 44 -8.32 -14.54 15.98
N VAL A 45 -8.94 -13.54 16.60
CA VAL A 45 -8.72 -13.18 17.99
C VAL A 45 -10.06 -12.95 18.69
N GLU A 46 -10.16 -13.41 19.94
CA GLU A 46 -11.28 -13.10 20.81
C GLU A 46 -11.14 -11.67 21.36
N MET A 47 -12.21 -10.90 21.19
CA MET A 47 -12.36 -9.54 21.68
C MET A 47 -13.38 -9.52 22.80
N ILE A 48 -13.09 -8.74 23.84
CA ILE A 48 -13.94 -8.51 25.00
C ILE A 48 -14.39 -7.05 24.97
N CYS A 49 -15.69 -6.85 24.98
CA CYS A 49 -16.32 -5.54 25.09
C CYS A 49 -16.35 -5.06 26.56
N PRO A 50 -16.51 -3.75 26.81
CA PRO A 50 -16.61 -3.22 28.18
C PRO A 50 -17.77 -3.81 28.99
N ASP A 51 -18.84 -4.25 28.33
CA ASP A 51 -20.00 -4.93 28.94
C ASP A 51 -19.75 -6.42 29.25
N GLY A 52 -18.53 -6.92 29.00
CA GLY A 52 -18.15 -8.32 29.21
C GLY A 52 -18.55 -9.27 28.08
N SER A 53 -19.26 -8.79 27.05
CA SER A 53 -19.59 -9.62 25.88
C SER A 53 -18.33 -9.98 25.09
N LYS A 54 -18.33 -11.18 24.49
CA LYS A 54 -17.20 -11.73 23.74
C LYS A 54 -17.57 -11.92 22.27
N PHE A 55 -16.67 -11.53 21.38
CA PHE A 55 -16.82 -11.78 19.95
C PHE A 55 -15.48 -12.05 19.28
N ASN A 56 -15.50 -12.77 18.17
CA ASN A 56 -14.29 -13.07 17.40
C ASN A 56 -14.07 -12.04 16.30
N HIS A 57 -12.91 -11.40 16.28
CA HIS A 57 -12.46 -10.53 15.20
C HIS A 57 -11.39 -11.24 14.37
N SER A 58 -11.43 -11.07 13.05
CA SER A 58 -10.40 -11.62 12.17
C SER A 58 -9.59 -10.49 11.56
N TYR A 59 -8.27 -10.62 11.58
CA TYR A 59 -7.34 -9.64 11.00
C TYR A 59 -6.35 -10.33 10.07
N ILE A 60 -5.67 -9.53 9.25
CA ILE A 60 -4.64 -9.99 8.32
C ILE A 60 -3.28 -9.86 9.01
N HIS A 61 -2.58 -10.97 9.18
CA HIS A 61 -1.22 -11.03 9.68
C HIS A 61 -0.25 -11.16 8.50
N ILE A 62 0.82 -10.39 8.51
CA ILE A 62 1.80 -10.35 7.43
C ILE A 62 2.91 -11.34 7.76
N ASN A 63 3.07 -12.37 6.93
CA ASN A 63 4.12 -13.37 7.10
C ASN A 63 5.43 -12.93 6.45
N LYS A 64 5.34 -12.19 5.35
CA LYS A 64 6.50 -11.77 4.56
C LYS A 64 6.24 -10.46 3.83
N CYS A 65 7.22 -9.57 3.86
CA CYS A 65 7.27 -8.34 3.07
C CYS A 65 8.19 -8.50 1.86
N GLY A 66 7.99 -7.65 0.86
CA GLY A 66 8.87 -7.57 -0.29
C GLY A 66 8.59 -6.32 -1.13
N CYS A 67 9.52 -6.03 -2.03
CA CYS A 67 9.44 -4.91 -2.93
C CYS A 67 8.53 -5.23 -4.11
N GLN A 68 7.40 -4.53 -4.22
CA GLN A 68 6.42 -4.70 -5.29
C GLN A 68 6.31 -3.43 -6.12
N ARG A 69 6.27 -3.58 -7.45
CA ARG A 69 6.11 -2.46 -8.37
C ARG A 69 4.79 -1.75 -8.13
N THR A 70 4.82 -0.43 -8.17
CA THR A 70 3.66 0.44 -8.01
C THR A 70 3.66 1.48 -9.12
N GLU A 71 2.48 1.99 -9.46
CA GLU A 71 2.38 3.08 -10.44
C GLU A 71 2.88 4.39 -9.83
N CYS A 72 3.76 5.08 -10.56
CA CYS A 72 4.18 6.42 -10.21
C CYS A 72 3.07 7.41 -10.62
N VAL A 73 2.60 8.25 -9.71
CA VAL A 73 1.74 9.38 -10.10
C VAL A 73 2.61 10.45 -10.76
N THR A 74 2.44 10.66 -12.06
CA THR A 74 3.13 11.74 -12.78
C THR A 74 2.28 13.01 -12.80
N PRO A 75 2.90 14.21 -12.68
CA PRO A 75 2.17 15.48 -12.75
C PRO A 75 1.45 15.73 -14.09
N GLU A 76 1.86 15.04 -15.17
CA GLU A 76 1.28 15.21 -16.51
C GLU A 76 -0.14 14.62 -16.62
N ALA A 77 -0.42 13.53 -15.89
CA ALA A 77 -1.74 12.87 -15.89
C ALA A 77 -2.84 13.71 -15.22
N THR A 78 -2.48 14.68 -14.37
CA THR A 78 -3.45 15.55 -13.67
C THR A 78 -3.83 16.81 -14.46
N GLN A 79 -3.16 17.11 -15.60
CA GLN A 79 -3.40 18.34 -16.35
C GLN A 79 -4.44 18.20 -17.48
N VAL A 80 -4.74 16.97 -17.90
CA VAL A 80 -5.66 16.69 -19.01
C VAL A 80 -7.14 16.96 -18.62
N THR A 81 -7.50 16.86 -17.34
CA THR A 81 -8.90 17.02 -16.89
C THR A 81 -9.28 18.45 -16.48
N ARG A 82 -8.31 19.35 -16.24
CA ARG A 82 -8.59 20.74 -15.82
C ARG A 82 -8.63 21.78 -16.94
N SER A 83 -8.19 21.44 -18.15
CA SER A 83 -8.05 22.41 -19.25
C SER A 83 -9.22 22.44 -20.25
N ARG A 84 -10.21 21.54 -20.14
CA ARG A 84 -11.38 21.48 -21.08
C ARG A 84 -12.64 22.23 -20.63
N ARG A 85 -12.54 23.24 -19.75
CA ARG A 85 -13.70 24.08 -19.37
C ARG A 85 -13.50 25.59 -19.46
N ARG A 86 -12.49 26.05 -20.21
CA ARG A 86 -12.35 27.46 -20.60
C ARG A 86 -11.74 27.57 -22.00
N ARG A 87 -12.57 27.48 -23.03
CA ARG A 87 -12.35 28.06 -24.38
C ARG A 87 -13.54 27.72 -25.30
N ARG A 88 -14.65 28.42 -25.14
CA ARG A 88 -15.21 29.38 -26.12
C ARG A 88 -16.47 30.01 -25.54
#